data_AF-A0A954G2J9-F1
#
_entry.id   AF-A0A954G2J9-F1
#
_cell.length_a   1.000
_cell.length_b   1.000
_cell.length_c   1.000
_cell.angle_alpha   90.00
_cell.angle_beta   90.00
_cell.angle_gamma   90.00
#
_symmetry.space_group_name_H-M   'P 1'
#
loop_
_entity.id
_entity.type
_entity.pdbx_description
1 polymer ?
#
loop_
_entity_poly.entity_id
_entity_poly.type
_entity_poly.pdbx_seq_one_letter_code
_entity_poly.pdbx_strand_id
1 'polypeptide(L)'
;MKYLTQIRISFLLFLISGVMLSQSEPCLAEGALWKAASASVVITPEEKLWMAGYGGRTAPADGKIHDLWMKVLVIEAHDGHRGVIV
;
A
#
# COMPACT_ATOMS: atom_id res chain seq x y z
N MET A 1 49.84 -40.08 -11.19
CA MET A 1 49.21 -39.35 -10.05
C MET A 1 48.76 -37.94 -10.42
N LYS A 2 49.54 -37.13 -11.17
CA LYS A 2 49.17 -35.75 -11.57
C LYS A 2 47.83 -35.61 -12.32
N TYR A 3 47.53 -36.52 -13.25
CA TYR A 3 46.28 -36.49 -14.02
C TYR A 3 45.02 -36.77 -13.19
N LEU A 4 45.11 -37.63 -12.18
CA LEU A 4 43.98 -37.95 -11.31
C LEU A 4 43.60 -36.76 -10.40
N THR A 5 44.59 -35.98 -9.97
CA THR A 5 44.39 -34.73 -9.22
C THR A 5 43.76 -33.65 -10.10
N GLN A 6 44.19 -33.53 -11.37
CA GLN A 6 43.61 -32.56 -12.31
C GLN A 6 42.14 -32.86 -12.64
N ILE A 7 41.79 -34.13 -12.87
CA ILE A 7 40.40 -34.55 -13.12
C ILE A 7 39.50 -34.21 -11.92
N ARG A 8 39.99 -34.43 -10.69
CA ARG A 8 39.25 -34.08 -9.47
C ARG A 8 39.05 -32.57 -9.31
N ILE A 9 40.08 -31.77 -9.60
CA ILE A 9 40.00 -30.31 -9.52
C ILE A 9 39.00 -29.77 -10.55
N SER A 10 39.05 -30.24 -11.81
CA SER A 10 38.10 -29.84 -12.84
C SER A 10 36.67 -30.24 -12.51
N PHE A 11 36.46 -31.43 -11.94
CA PHE A 11 35.13 -31.87 -11.51
C PHE A 11 34.60 -31.04 -10.34
N LEU A 12 35.47 -30.67 -9.39
CA LEU A 12 35.10 -29.79 -8.27
C LEU A 12 34.74 -28.38 -8.76
N LEU A 13 35.51 -27.82 -9.70
CA LEU A 13 35.24 -26.52 -10.31
C LEU A 13 33.92 -26.51 -11.10
N PHE A 14 33.63 -27.60 -11.82
CA PHE A 14 32.37 -27.76 -12.54
C PHE A 14 31.17 -27.85 -11.60
N LEU A 15 31.30 -28.60 -10.49
CA LEU A 15 30.28 -28.68 -9.44
C LEU A 15 30.00 -27.32 -8.79
N ILE A 16 31.05 -26.54 -8.48
CA ILE A 16 30.91 -25.21 -7.89
C ILE A 16 30.22 -24.25 -8.87
N SER A 17 30.60 -24.27 -10.15
CA SER A 17 29.95 -23.46 -11.19
C SER A 17 28.45 -23.80 -11.35
N GLY A 18 28.11 -25.09 -11.35
CA GLY A 18 26.73 -25.55 -11.41
C GLY A 18 25.89 -25.10 -10.22
N VAL A 19 26.47 -25.06 -9.01
CA VAL A 19 25.79 -24.56 -7.81
C VAL A 19 25.57 -23.04 -7.86
N MET A 20 26.55 -22.29 -8.39
CA MET A 20 26.42 -20.83 -8.53
C MET A 20 25.35 -20.42 -9.56
N LEU A 21 25.19 -21.19 -10.64
CA LEU A 21 24.16 -20.95 -11.67
C LEU A 21 22.73 -21.31 -11.22
N SER A 22 22.58 -22.06 -10.13
CA SER A 22 21.27 -22.47 -9.60
C SER A 22 20.74 -21.54 -8.51
N GLN A 23 21.46 -20.44 -8.19
CA GLN A 23 20.93 -19.44 -7.28
C GLN A 23 19.88 -18.62 -8.02
N SER A 24 18.60 -18.90 -7.75
CA SER A 24 17.52 -17.98 -8.08
C SER A 24 17.80 -16.65 -7.40
N GLU A 25 17.87 -15.56 -8.16
CA GLU A 25 17.82 -14.22 -7.57
C GLU A 25 16.62 -14.18 -6.63
N PRO A 26 16.79 -13.78 -5.35
CA PRO A 26 15.64 -13.58 -4.50
C PRO A 26 14.77 -12.54 -5.21
N CYS A 27 13.62 -12.99 -5.72
CA CYS A 27 12.53 -12.11 -6.07
C CYS A 27 12.01 -11.54 -4.75
N LEU A 28 12.77 -10.61 -4.18
CA LEU A 28 12.19 -9.57 -3.36
C LEU A 28 11.28 -8.84 -4.33
N ALA A 29 10.01 -9.25 -4.34
CA ALA A 29 8.95 -8.34 -4.69
C ALA A 29 9.16 -7.13 -3.76
N GLU A 30 9.80 -6.10 -4.30
CA GLU A 30 10.06 -4.81 -3.67
C GLU A 30 8.80 -4.45 -2.87
N GLY A 31 8.89 -4.59 -1.55
CA GLY A 31 7.73 -4.66 -0.67
C GLY A 31 6.79 -3.49 -0.94
N ALA A 32 5.49 -3.78 -1.07
CA ALA A 32 4.42 -2.84 -1.41
C ALA A 32 4.84 -1.37 -1.29
N LEU A 33 5.25 -0.78 -2.41
CA LEU A 33 5.81 0.57 -2.51
C LEU A 33 4.81 1.67 -2.08
N TRP A 34 3.57 1.32 -1.75
CA TRP A 34 2.52 2.25 -1.38
C TRP A 34 1.79 1.73 -0.14
N LYS A 35 1.67 2.57 0.88
CA LYS A 35 0.79 2.33 2.04
C LYS A 35 -0.49 3.11 1.84
N ALA A 36 -1.63 2.51 2.18
CA ALA A 36 -2.92 3.19 2.15
C ALA A 36 -3.70 2.90 3.42
N ALA A 37 -4.40 3.90 3.92
CA ALA A 37 -5.32 3.77 5.06
C ALA A 37 -6.57 4.59 4.79
N SER A 38 -7.73 4.04 5.13
CA SER A 38 -9.00 4.77 5.11
C SER A 38 -9.59 4.88 6.50
N ALA A 39 -10.25 6.01 6.74
CA ALA A 39 -10.99 6.28 7.97
C ALA A 39 -12.30 6.97 7.64
N SER A 40 -13.28 6.85 8.52
CA SER A 40 -14.56 7.55 8.40
C SER A 40 -15.04 7.98 9.77
N VAL A 41 -15.59 9.18 9.85
CA VAL A 41 -16.19 9.72 11.08
C VAL A 41 -17.50 10.42 10.77
N VAL A 42 -18.47 10.27 11.67
CA VAL A 42 -19.74 11.00 11.59
C VAL A 42 -19.46 12.47 11.91
N ILE A 43 -19.87 13.35 11.00
CA ILE A 43 -19.79 14.81 11.15
C ILE A 43 -21.18 15.45 11.11
N THR A 44 -22.24 14.67 11.31
CA THR A 44 -23.59 15.21 11.39
C THR A 44 -23.68 16.24 12.52
N PRO A 45 -24.08 17.49 12.25
CA PRO A 45 -24.35 18.46 13.30
C PRO A 45 -25.42 17.96 14.28
N GLU A 46 -25.23 18.23 15.57
CA GLU A 46 -26.22 17.91 16.60
C GLU A 46 -27.44 18.83 16.50
N GLU A 47 -27.21 20.10 16.19
CA GLU A 47 -28.26 21.08 15.97
C GLU A 47 -28.77 21.06 14.53
N LYS A 48 -30.05 21.38 14.36
CA LYS A 48 -30.71 21.50 13.06
C LYS A 48 -30.23 22.75 12.33
N LEU A 49 -29.53 22.57 11.20
CA LEU A 49 -29.00 23.67 10.39
C LEU A 49 -29.88 24.00 9.18
N TRP A 50 -29.71 25.22 8.65
CA TRP A 50 -30.17 25.57 7.31
C TRP A 50 -29.41 24.75 6.25
N MET A 51 -30.14 24.18 5.29
CA MET A 51 -29.51 23.36 4.26
C MET A 51 -28.83 24.24 3.21
N ALA A 52 -27.50 24.22 3.19
CA ALA A 52 -26.70 24.90 2.16
C ALA A 52 -27.10 24.39 0.76
N GLY A 53 -27.20 25.30 -0.21
CA GLY A 53 -27.64 25.00 -1.57
C GLY A 53 -29.17 24.98 -1.79
N TYR A 54 -29.98 25.05 -0.72
CA TYR A 54 -31.45 25.09 -0.80
C TYR A 54 -32.00 26.45 -0.35
N GLY A 55 -31.72 27.50 -1.13
CA GLY A 55 -32.00 28.90 -0.77
C GLY A 55 -33.47 29.32 -0.63
N GLY A 56 -34.42 28.46 -0.98
CA GLY A 56 -35.86 28.73 -0.87
C GLY A 56 -36.52 28.17 0.40
N ARG A 57 -35.77 27.52 1.29
CA ARG A 57 -36.35 26.98 2.53
C ARG A 57 -36.72 28.13 3.49
N THR A 58 -37.76 27.91 4.28
CA THR A 58 -38.24 28.84 5.32
C THR A 58 -37.98 28.34 6.74
N ALA A 59 -37.38 27.17 6.89
CA ALA A 59 -36.99 26.60 8.18
C ALA A 59 -35.73 25.69 8.06
N PRO A 60 -35.01 25.44 9.18
CA PRO A 60 -33.92 24.46 9.27
C PRO A 60 -34.34 23.02 8.93
N ALA A 61 -33.37 22.10 8.90
CA ALA A 61 -33.63 20.68 8.67
C ALA A 61 -34.45 20.05 9.82
N ASP A 62 -35.44 19.22 9.52
CA ASP A 62 -36.26 18.55 10.55
C ASP A 62 -35.57 17.34 11.20
N GLY A 63 -34.47 16.87 10.63
CA GLY A 63 -33.68 15.75 11.11
C GLY A 63 -32.79 15.20 10.00
N LYS A 64 -32.28 13.98 10.21
CA LYS A 64 -31.48 13.23 9.24
C LYS A 64 -32.05 11.84 9.03
N ILE A 65 -31.95 11.33 7.81
CA ILE A 65 -32.22 9.91 7.50
C ILE A 65 -30.92 9.10 7.65
N HIS A 66 -29.79 9.68 7.24
CA HIS A 66 -28.46 9.09 7.36
C HIS A 66 -27.50 10.08 8.00
N ASP A 67 -26.44 9.56 8.59
CA ASP A 67 -25.33 10.39 9.04
C ASP A 67 -24.58 11.02 7.86
N LEU A 68 -24.13 12.24 8.07
CA LEU A 68 -23.10 12.86 7.24
C LEU A 68 -21.75 12.31 7.68
N TRP A 69 -20.97 11.82 6.73
CA TRP A 69 -19.66 11.23 6.99
C TRP A 69 -18.56 12.07 6.36
N MET A 70 -17.48 12.30 7.11
CA MET A 70 -16.20 12.66 6.54
C MET A 70 -15.42 11.37 6.30
N LYS A 71 -14.96 11.16 5.07
CA LYS A 71 -14.20 9.96 4.70
C LYS A 71 -12.83 10.38 4.23
N VAL A 72 -11.80 9.78 4.80
CA VAL A 72 -10.42 10.15 4.48
C VAL A 72 -9.70 8.95 3.90
N LEU A 73 -8.97 9.18 2.81
CA LEU A 73 -8.00 8.23 2.25
C LEU A 73 -6.61 8.85 2.35
N VAL A 74 -5.73 8.19 3.10
CA VAL A 74 -4.32 8.54 3.19
C VAL A 74 -3.54 7.56 2.35
N ILE A 75 -2.67 8.08 1.50
CA ILE A 75 -1.80 7.30 0.61
C ILE A 75 -0.36 7.77 0.83
N GLU A 76 0.56 6.85 1.08
CA GLU A 76 2.00 7.12 1.25
C GLU A 76 2.78 6.33 0.21
N ALA A 77 3.57 7.02 -0.61
CA ALA A 77 4.48 6.44 -1.59
C ALA A 77 5.78 5.95 -0.92
N HIS A 78 6.55 5.13 -1.64
CA HIS A 78 7.76 4.49 -1.14
C HIS A 78 8.86 5.46 -0.69
N ASP A 79 8.88 6.64 -1.27
CA ASP A 79 9.80 7.73 -0.94
C ASP A 79 9.32 8.58 0.25
N GLY A 80 8.20 8.20 0.86
CA GLY A 80 7.61 8.85 2.04
C GLY A 80 6.65 10.00 1.72
N HIS A 81 6.46 10.36 0.45
CA HIS A 81 5.46 11.39 0.10
C HIS A 81 4.04 10.91 0.41
N ARG A 82 3.24 11.79 1.00
CA ARG A 82 1.87 11.46 1.45
C ARG A 82 0.83 12.36 0.80
N GLY A 83 -0.19 11.73 0.22
CA GLY A 83 -1.42 12.37 -0.25
C GLY A 83 -2.59 12.06 0.68
N VAL A 84 -3.48 13.04 0.85
CA VAL A 84 -4.70 12.89 1.65
C VAL A 84 -5.90 13.38 0.83
N ILE A 85 -6.93 12.55 0.72
CA ILE A 85 -8.22 12.89 0.12
C ILE A 85 -9.25 12.89 1.24
N VAL A 86 -10.07 13.94 1.32
CA VAL A 86 -11.11 14.16 2.34
C VAL A 86 -12.47 14.33 1.66
#